data_AF-A0AAJ2BPC3-F1
#
_entry.id   AF-A0AAJ2BPC3-F1
#
_cell.length_a   1.000
_cell.length_b   1.000
_cell.length_c   1.000
_cell.angle_alpha   90.00
_cell.angle_beta   90.00
_cell.angle_gamma   90.00
#
_symmetry.space_group_name_H-M   'P 1'
#
loop_
_entity.id
_entity.type
_entity.pdbx_description
1 polymer ?
#
loop_
_entity_poly.entity_id
_entity_poly.type
_entity_poly.pdbx_seq_one_letter_code
_entity_poly.pdbx_strand_id
1 'polypeptide(L)'
;MSQPQPAAGQLQRGLKNRHIQLIALGGAIGTGLFLGSAGVLKSAGPAMILGYAIAGFIAFLIMRQLGEMIVEEPVAGSFSHFASRYWGRFPGFLSGWNYWVLYVLVGMSELTAVGKYVQYWWPEVPTWASALVFFVLVNAINLFNVKAFGETEFWFALIKVVAILGMMAFGLWLLVSGAGGPEASVSNLWSHGGFLPNGWSGLFAVLAIIMFSFGGLELVGITAAEADQPRTVIPKAINQVVWRILIFYVGALTILLSLHP
;
A
#
# COMPACT_ATOMS: atom_id res chain seq x y z
N MET A 1 34.50 -7.36 -35.11
CA MET A 1 33.97 -6.26 -34.28
C MET A 1 33.30 -6.90 -33.07
N SER A 2 34.02 -6.92 -31.96
CA SER A 2 33.64 -7.60 -30.72
C SER A 2 32.60 -6.73 -30.00
N GLN A 3 31.42 -7.27 -29.72
CA GLN A 3 30.43 -6.59 -28.89
C GLN A 3 30.99 -6.42 -27.46
N PRO A 4 30.81 -5.26 -26.80
CA PRO A 4 31.27 -5.08 -25.43
C PRO A 4 30.47 -5.99 -24.49
N GLN A 5 31.17 -6.80 -23.69
CA GLN A 5 30.56 -7.52 -22.57
C GLN A 5 30.00 -6.50 -21.56
N PRO A 6 28.72 -6.62 -21.13
CA PRO A 6 28.19 -5.77 -20.08
C PRO A 6 28.87 -6.10 -18.75
N ALA A 7 29.33 -5.06 -18.05
CA ALA A 7 29.95 -5.16 -16.73
C ALA A 7 29.03 -5.88 -15.73
N ALA A 8 29.60 -6.78 -14.92
CA ALA A 8 28.92 -7.46 -13.83
C ALA A 8 28.32 -6.44 -12.86
N GLY A 9 26.98 -6.32 -12.85
CA GLY A 9 26.26 -5.40 -11.97
C GLY A 9 25.02 -4.74 -12.59
N GLN A 10 24.77 -4.88 -13.90
CA GLN A 10 23.52 -4.40 -14.50
C GLN A 10 22.36 -5.36 -14.19
N LEU A 11 21.43 -4.90 -13.33
CA LEU A 11 20.14 -5.54 -13.13
C LEU A 11 19.45 -5.77 -14.49
N GLN A 12 19.03 -7.01 -14.76
CA GLN A 12 18.30 -7.33 -15.99
C GLN A 12 16.96 -6.59 -15.97
N ARG A 13 16.85 -5.56 -16.81
CA ARG A 13 15.62 -4.75 -16.98
C ARG A 13 14.53 -5.57 -17.68
N GLY A 14 13.82 -6.41 -16.91
CA GLY A 14 12.78 -7.31 -17.41
C GLY A 14 11.34 -6.81 -17.26
N LEU A 15 11.12 -5.74 -16.48
CA LEU A 15 9.79 -5.20 -16.17
C LEU A 15 9.42 -4.07 -17.14
N LYS A 16 8.23 -4.13 -17.72
CA LYS A 16 7.67 -3.06 -18.57
C LYS A 16 7.09 -1.95 -17.68
N ASN A 17 7.02 -0.72 -18.18
CA ASN A 17 6.44 0.45 -17.46
C ASN A 17 5.03 0.16 -16.90
N ARG A 18 4.22 -0.63 -17.61
CA ARG A 18 2.90 -1.08 -17.12
C ARG A 18 2.97 -1.98 -15.88
N HIS A 19 3.98 -2.85 -15.78
CA HIS A 19 4.18 -3.72 -14.62
C HIS A 19 4.58 -2.87 -13.43
N ILE A 20 5.52 -1.95 -13.63
CA ILE A 20 5.99 -1.02 -12.60
C ILE A 20 4.83 -0.22 -11.99
N GLN A 21 3.98 0.39 -12.82
CA GLN A 21 2.87 1.21 -12.33
C GLN A 21 1.85 0.41 -11.52
N LEU A 22 1.53 -0.81 -11.96
CA LEU A 22 0.55 -1.66 -11.31
C LEU A 22 1.11 -2.40 -10.09
N ILE A 23 2.36 -2.85 -10.12
CA ILE A 23 3.08 -3.36 -8.94
C ILE A 23 3.10 -2.28 -7.86
N ALA A 24 3.50 -1.07 -8.23
CA ALA A 24 3.56 0.04 -7.29
C ALA A 24 2.16 0.47 -6.79
N LEU A 25 1.09 0.15 -7.53
CA LEU A 25 -0.30 0.37 -7.10
C LEU A 25 -0.81 -0.76 -6.21
N GLY A 26 -0.50 -2.01 -6.55
CA GLY A 26 -0.86 -3.20 -5.78
C GLY A 26 -0.08 -3.34 -4.48
N GLY A 27 1.14 -2.82 -4.40
CA GLY A 27 1.94 -2.76 -3.18
C GLY A 27 1.44 -1.72 -2.17
N ALA A 28 0.86 -0.62 -2.64
CA ALA A 28 0.26 0.41 -1.79
C ALA A 28 -1.16 0.06 -1.29
N ILE A 29 -1.76 -1.02 -1.83
CA ILE A 29 -3.09 -1.52 -1.45
C ILE A 29 -2.92 -2.91 -0.85
N GLY A 30 -2.76 -2.93 0.47
CA GLY A 30 -2.40 -4.14 1.21
C GLY A 30 -3.30 -4.44 2.39
N THR A 31 -2.77 -5.27 3.27
CA THR A 31 -3.44 -5.74 4.49
C THR A 31 -3.78 -4.61 5.46
N GLY A 32 -3.07 -3.48 5.40
CA GLY A 32 -3.41 -2.27 6.17
C GLY A 32 -4.83 -1.76 5.89
N LEU A 33 -5.22 -1.67 4.62
CA LEU A 33 -6.56 -1.20 4.23
C LEU A 33 -7.67 -2.22 4.55
N PHE A 34 -7.43 -3.52 4.38
CA PHE A 34 -8.49 -4.53 4.51
C PHE A 34 -8.54 -5.20 5.89
N LEU A 35 -7.41 -5.67 6.40
CA LEU A 35 -7.33 -6.33 7.70
C LEU A 35 -7.15 -5.31 8.82
N GLY A 36 -6.33 -4.28 8.60
CA GLY A 36 -6.06 -3.22 9.58
C GLY A 36 -7.26 -2.31 9.82
N SER A 37 -8.06 -2.03 8.79
CA SER A 37 -9.21 -1.14 8.88
C SER A 37 -10.26 -1.59 9.90
N ALA A 38 -10.47 -2.88 10.13
CA ALA A 38 -11.40 -3.36 11.15
C ALA A 38 -11.00 -2.90 12.57
N GLY A 39 -9.70 -2.97 12.90
CA GLY A 39 -9.19 -2.49 14.19
C GLY A 39 -9.21 -0.96 14.29
N VAL A 40 -8.93 -0.28 13.18
CA VAL A 40 -9.00 1.19 13.08
C VAL A 40 -10.45 1.66 13.25
N LEU A 41 -11.41 1.01 12.60
CA LEU A 41 -12.83 1.30 12.69
C LEU A 41 -13.33 1.16 14.13
N LYS A 42 -13.00 0.06 14.80
CA LYS A 42 -13.37 -0.14 16.21
C LYS A 42 -12.88 0.98 17.14
N SER A 43 -11.72 1.56 16.84
CA SER A 43 -11.05 2.51 17.73
C SER A 43 -11.27 3.99 17.36
N ALA A 44 -11.37 4.31 16.08
CA ALA A 44 -11.58 5.68 15.59
C ALA A 44 -13.00 5.94 15.09
N GLY A 45 -13.78 4.89 14.77
CA GLY A 45 -15.07 5.05 14.13
C GLY A 45 -14.96 5.74 12.76
N PRO A 46 -15.97 6.54 12.38
CA PRO A 46 -15.95 7.32 11.14
C PRO A 46 -14.76 8.27 11.00
N ALA A 47 -14.17 8.73 12.11
CA ALA A 47 -12.99 9.58 12.12
C ALA A 47 -11.77 8.94 11.47
N MET A 48 -11.75 7.61 11.26
CA MET A 48 -10.71 6.96 10.48
C MET A 48 -10.54 7.60 9.09
N ILE A 49 -11.62 8.09 8.46
CA ILE A 49 -11.56 8.78 7.16
C ILE A 49 -10.65 10.00 7.26
N LEU A 50 -10.81 10.80 8.32
CA LEU A 50 -9.95 11.95 8.60
C LEU A 50 -8.51 11.52 8.88
N GLY A 51 -8.32 10.44 9.65
CA GLY A 51 -7.00 9.87 9.91
C GLY A 51 -6.26 9.48 8.64
N TYR A 52 -6.92 8.75 7.73
CA TYR A 52 -6.37 8.38 6.43
C TYR A 52 -6.10 9.60 5.54
N ALA A 53 -6.94 10.64 5.58
CA ALA A 53 -6.70 11.87 4.84
C ALA A 53 -5.46 12.62 5.35
N ILE A 54 -5.30 12.78 6.67
CA ILE A 54 -4.15 13.45 7.28
C ILE A 54 -2.87 12.65 7.04
N ALA A 55 -2.89 11.35 7.33
CA ALA A 55 -1.74 10.47 7.13
C ALA A 55 -1.36 10.38 5.64
N GLY A 56 -2.35 10.30 4.75
CA GLY A 56 -2.12 10.34 3.30
C GLY A 56 -1.51 11.66 2.84
N PHE A 57 -1.95 12.80 3.39
CA PHE A 57 -1.34 14.09 3.11
C PHE A 57 0.14 14.15 3.56
N ILE A 58 0.44 13.64 4.76
CA ILE A 58 1.83 13.55 5.26
C ILE A 58 2.65 12.63 4.36
N ALA A 59 2.14 11.45 4.00
CA ALA A 59 2.80 10.51 3.10
C ALA A 59 3.06 11.14 1.72
N PHE A 60 2.11 11.91 1.19
CA PHE A 60 2.29 12.65 -0.05
C PHE A 60 3.42 13.68 0.04
N LEU A 61 3.51 14.44 1.13
CA LEU A 61 4.61 15.40 1.34
C LEU A 61 5.98 14.70 1.41
N ILE A 62 6.08 13.58 2.12
CA ILE A 62 7.31 12.78 2.19
C ILE A 62 7.70 12.28 0.79
N MET A 63 6.74 11.75 0.04
CA MET A 63 6.97 11.27 -1.33
C MET A 63 7.37 12.40 -2.28
N ARG A 64 6.81 13.59 -2.11
CA ARG A 64 7.19 14.76 -2.89
C ARG A 64 8.63 15.18 -2.61
N GLN A 65 9.03 15.27 -1.33
CA GLN A 65 10.40 15.59 -0.94
C GLN A 65 11.39 14.56 -1.49
N LEU A 66 11.07 13.27 -1.35
CA LEU A 66 11.88 12.20 -1.93
C LEU A 66 11.97 12.31 -3.45
N GLY A 67 10.86 12.60 -4.11
CA GLY A 67 10.80 12.79 -5.55
C GLY A 67 11.70 13.90 -6.06
N GLU A 68 11.73 15.04 -5.37
CA GLU A 68 12.61 16.16 -5.69
C GLU A 68 14.09 15.73 -5.60
N MET A 69 14.46 14.99 -4.55
CA MET A 69 15.82 14.44 -4.40
C MET A 69 16.21 13.45 -5.50
N ILE A 70 15.31 12.53 -5.87
CA ILE A 70 15.55 11.54 -6.95
C ILE A 70 15.67 12.23 -8.32
N VAL A 71 14.90 13.30 -8.56
CA VAL A 71 14.96 14.07 -9.81
C VAL A 71 16.29 14.82 -9.95
N GLU A 72 16.83 15.35 -8.86
CA GLU A 72 18.13 16.01 -8.84
C GLU A 72 19.29 15.02 -8.96
N GLU A 73 19.21 13.93 -8.20
CA GLU A 73 20.22 12.88 -8.17
C GLU A 73 19.58 11.53 -8.54
N PRO A 74 19.49 11.21 -9.85
CA PRO A 74 18.89 9.96 -10.32
C PRO A 74 19.84 8.80 -10.08
N VAL A 75 19.86 8.33 -8.83
CA VAL A 75 20.54 7.11 -8.41
C VAL A 75 19.50 6.04 -8.11
N ALA A 76 19.79 4.80 -8.49
CA ALA A 76 19.00 3.62 -8.08
C ALA A 76 19.27 3.28 -6.60
N GLY A 77 19.15 4.27 -5.72
CA GLY A 77 19.40 4.18 -4.28
C GLY A 77 18.11 4.37 -3.49
N SER A 78 17.90 3.51 -2.49
CA SER A 78 16.83 3.68 -1.48
C SER A 78 17.17 4.83 -0.51
N PHE A 79 16.25 5.19 0.40
CA PHE A 79 16.40 6.23 1.44
C PHE A 79 17.75 6.23 2.15
N SER A 80 18.32 5.04 2.36
CA SER A 80 19.65 4.85 2.95
C SER A 80 20.76 5.59 2.20
N HIS A 81 20.69 5.68 0.87
CA HIS A 81 21.63 6.44 0.05
C HIS A 81 21.57 7.93 0.38
N PHE A 82 20.37 8.51 0.34
CA PHE A 82 20.16 9.93 0.61
C PHE A 82 20.51 10.28 2.06
N ALA A 83 20.14 9.43 3.03
CA ALA A 83 20.55 9.59 4.42
C ALA A 83 22.08 9.53 4.58
N SER A 84 22.75 8.60 3.87
CA SER A 84 24.21 8.51 3.90
C SER A 84 24.89 9.74 3.30
N ARG A 85 24.33 10.31 2.23
CA ARG A 85 24.92 11.41 1.48
C ARG A 85 24.73 12.75 2.18
N TYR A 86 23.52 13.03 2.68
CA TYR A 86 23.18 14.34 3.24
C TYR A 86 23.36 14.43 4.75
N TRP A 87 23.34 13.30 5.48
CA TRP A 87 23.46 13.31 6.94
C TRP A 87 24.71 12.56 7.44
N GLY A 88 25.12 11.51 6.74
CA GLY A 88 26.38 10.81 6.98
C GLY A 88 26.21 9.29 7.09
N ARG A 89 27.32 8.58 7.20
CA ARG A 89 27.38 7.11 7.15
C ARG A 89 26.50 6.41 8.18
N PHE A 90 26.45 6.91 9.42
CA PHE A 90 25.66 6.28 10.49
C PHE A 90 24.15 6.38 10.25
N PRO A 91 23.57 7.57 9.97
CA PRO A 91 22.16 7.68 9.54
C PRO A 91 21.82 6.83 8.31
N GLY A 92 22.72 6.77 7.33
CA GLY A 92 22.57 5.91 6.15
C GLY A 92 22.46 4.42 6.51
N PHE A 93 23.37 3.94 7.36
CA PHE A 93 23.38 2.56 7.85
C PHE A 93 22.12 2.22 8.65
N LEU A 94 21.73 3.11 9.59
CA LEU A 94 20.54 2.92 10.42
C LEU A 94 19.26 2.90 9.58
N SER A 95 19.15 3.80 8.60
CA SER A 95 18.02 3.84 7.66
C SER A 95 17.93 2.54 6.84
N GLY A 96 19.06 2.00 6.36
CA GLY A 96 19.08 0.73 5.65
C GLY A 96 18.61 -0.45 6.49
N TRP A 97 19.08 -0.55 7.74
CA TRP A 97 18.64 -1.59 8.68
C TRP A 97 17.18 -1.43 9.08
N ASN A 98 16.73 -0.21 9.34
CA ASN A 98 15.33 0.08 9.64
C ASN A 98 14.43 -0.35 8.48
N TYR A 99 14.83 -0.05 7.24
CA TYR A 99 14.13 -0.48 6.03
C TYR A 99 14.05 -2.00 5.96
N TRP A 100 15.16 -2.72 6.15
CA TRP A 100 15.17 -4.19 6.12
C TRP A 100 14.23 -4.79 7.18
N VAL A 101 14.32 -4.32 8.43
CA VAL A 101 13.46 -4.80 9.53
C VAL A 101 11.98 -4.53 9.21
N LEU A 102 11.67 -3.34 8.69
CA LEU A 102 10.31 -2.98 8.30
C LEU A 102 9.73 -3.97 7.29
N TYR A 103 10.48 -4.31 6.24
CA TYR A 103 9.99 -5.26 5.22
C TYR A 103 9.86 -6.69 5.73
N VAL A 104 10.71 -7.14 6.67
CA VAL A 104 10.51 -8.43 7.35
C VAL A 104 9.20 -8.43 8.13
N LEU A 105 8.91 -7.36 8.87
CA LEU A 105 7.68 -7.25 9.65
C LEU A 105 6.43 -7.14 8.75
N VAL A 106 6.52 -6.38 7.65
CA VAL A 106 5.44 -6.29 6.64
C VAL A 106 5.16 -7.67 6.05
N GLY A 107 6.19 -8.42 5.63
CA GLY A 107 6.01 -9.77 5.08
C GLY A 107 5.32 -10.72 6.07
N MET A 108 5.70 -10.67 7.35
CA MET A 108 5.04 -11.47 8.39
C MET A 108 3.58 -11.03 8.64
N SER A 109 3.30 -9.73 8.55
CA SER A 109 1.93 -9.18 8.62
C SER A 109 1.07 -9.69 7.46
N GLU A 110 1.61 -9.74 6.25
CA GLU A 110 0.91 -10.27 5.07
C GLU A 110 0.61 -11.76 5.19
N LEU A 111 1.57 -12.57 5.63
CA LEU A 111 1.36 -14.00 5.86
C LEU A 111 0.32 -14.26 6.94
N THR A 112 0.29 -13.44 7.99
CA THR A 112 -0.74 -13.50 9.03
C THR A 112 -2.13 -13.20 8.46
N ALA A 113 -2.23 -12.23 7.55
CA ALA A 113 -3.48 -11.91 6.89
C ALA A 113 -3.98 -13.05 6.01
N VAL A 114 -3.10 -13.66 5.21
CA VAL A 114 -3.44 -14.86 4.42
C VAL A 114 -3.95 -15.97 5.34
N GLY A 115 -3.29 -16.20 6.48
CA GLY A 115 -3.75 -17.19 7.45
C GLY A 115 -5.15 -16.91 7.99
N LYS A 116 -5.45 -15.65 8.33
CA LYS A 116 -6.79 -15.25 8.79
C LYS A 116 -7.85 -15.39 7.69
N TYR A 117 -7.53 -15.03 6.45
CA TYR A 117 -8.47 -15.14 5.33
C TYR A 117 -8.75 -16.60 4.96
N VAL A 118 -7.74 -17.48 4.94
CA VAL A 118 -7.96 -18.92 4.71
C VAL A 118 -8.81 -19.51 5.84
N GLN A 119 -8.50 -19.18 7.10
CA GLN A 119 -9.26 -19.68 8.24
C GLN A 119 -10.72 -19.20 8.24
N TYR A 120 -11.01 -18.00 7.72
CA TYR A 120 -12.39 -17.52 7.58
C TYR A 120 -13.25 -18.43 6.70
N TRP A 121 -12.70 -18.98 5.61
CA TRP A 121 -13.40 -19.90 4.71
C TRP A 121 -13.29 -21.38 5.13
N TRP A 122 -12.15 -21.76 5.71
CA TRP A 122 -11.88 -23.10 6.23
C TRP A 122 -11.43 -23.01 7.69
N PRO A 123 -12.36 -22.95 8.66
CA PRO A 123 -12.04 -22.76 10.08
C PRO A 123 -11.15 -23.84 10.68
N GLU A 124 -11.18 -25.05 10.10
CA GLU A 124 -10.37 -26.20 10.53
C GLU A 124 -8.89 -26.05 10.19
N VAL A 125 -8.52 -25.18 9.24
CA VAL A 125 -7.14 -24.98 8.83
C VAL A 125 -6.44 -24.03 9.81
N PRO A 126 -5.36 -24.47 10.49
CA PRO A 126 -4.60 -23.59 11.37
C PRO A 126 -3.93 -22.45 10.60
N THR A 127 -3.98 -21.23 11.14
CA THR A 127 -3.41 -20.03 10.50
C THR A 127 -1.92 -20.18 10.16
N TRP A 128 -1.14 -20.82 11.04
CA TRP A 128 0.29 -21.07 10.84
C TRP A 128 0.56 -22.00 9.65
N ALA A 129 -0.32 -22.98 9.40
CA ALA A 129 -0.13 -23.95 8.32
C ALA A 129 -0.32 -23.26 6.97
N SER A 130 -1.40 -22.48 6.82
CA SER A 130 -1.61 -21.64 5.64
C SER A 130 -0.49 -20.62 5.44
N ALA A 131 -0.04 -19.94 6.51
CA ALA A 131 1.05 -18.97 6.42
C ALA A 131 2.36 -19.63 5.95
N LEU A 132 2.71 -20.81 6.47
CA LEU A 132 3.90 -21.55 6.07
C LEU A 132 3.84 -21.99 4.59
N VAL A 133 2.69 -22.51 4.14
CA VAL A 133 2.50 -22.93 2.75
C VAL A 133 2.70 -21.76 1.79
N PHE A 134 2.04 -20.63 2.05
CA PHE A 134 2.19 -19.43 1.21
C PHE A 134 3.60 -18.84 1.28
N PHE A 135 4.25 -18.88 2.44
CA PHE A 135 5.64 -18.45 2.57
C PHE A 135 6.57 -19.26 1.65
N VAL A 136 6.47 -20.58 1.68
CA VAL A 136 7.29 -21.46 0.83
C VAL A 136 6.98 -21.24 -0.65
N LEU A 137 5.70 -21.12 -1.02
CA LEU A 137 5.28 -20.88 -2.40
C LEU A 137 5.82 -19.56 -2.96
N VAL A 138 5.67 -18.46 -2.22
CA VAL A 138 6.14 -17.14 -2.65
C VAL A 138 7.67 -17.11 -2.76
N ASN A 139 8.38 -17.71 -1.81
CA ASN A 139 9.85 -17.81 -1.88
C ASN A 139 10.29 -18.66 -3.07
N ALA A 140 9.61 -19.78 -3.35
CA ALA A 140 9.92 -20.60 -4.52
C ALA A 140 9.73 -19.82 -5.83
N ILE A 141 8.60 -19.11 -5.99
CA ILE A 141 8.34 -18.28 -7.17
C ILE A 141 9.43 -17.21 -7.34
N ASN A 142 9.82 -16.56 -6.24
CA ASN A 142 10.85 -15.52 -6.25
C ASN A 142 12.23 -16.07 -6.69
N LEU A 143 12.61 -17.27 -6.21
CA LEU A 143 13.90 -17.88 -6.55
C LEU A 143 13.99 -18.40 -7.99
N PHE A 144 12.88 -18.86 -8.59
CA PHE A 144 12.93 -19.54 -9.89
C PHE A 144 12.57 -18.65 -11.09
N ASN A 145 11.72 -17.62 -10.95
CA ASN A 145 11.28 -16.84 -12.11
C ASN A 145 10.80 -15.41 -11.78
N VAL A 146 11.75 -14.47 -11.78
CA VAL A 146 11.49 -13.03 -11.54
C VAL A 146 10.50 -12.43 -12.56
N LYS A 147 10.46 -12.93 -13.80
CA LYS A 147 9.47 -12.48 -14.80
C LYS A 147 8.07 -12.96 -14.48
N ALA A 148 7.92 -14.21 -14.03
CA ALA A 148 6.63 -14.75 -13.60
C ALA A 148 6.11 -14.03 -12.34
N PHE A 149 7.01 -13.63 -11.43
CA PHE A 149 6.63 -12.81 -10.28
C PHE A 149 5.99 -11.48 -10.72
N GLY A 150 6.65 -10.73 -11.62
CA GLY A 150 6.12 -9.45 -12.10
C GLY A 150 4.79 -9.54 -12.84
N GLU A 151 4.57 -10.60 -13.63
CA GLU A 151 3.26 -10.85 -14.28
C GLU A 151 2.20 -11.26 -13.27
N THR A 152 2.53 -12.12 -12.30
CA THR A 152 1.60 -12.54 -11.23
C THR A 152 1.15 -11.35 -10.39
N GLU A 153 2.08 -10.48 -10.01
CA GLU A 153 1.80 -9.30 -9.23
C GLU A 153 0.98 -8.27 -10.03
N PHE A 154 1.24 -8.12 -11.33
CA PHE A 154 0.40 -7.31 -12.22
C PHE A 154 -1.06 -7.77 -12.21
N TRP A 155 -1.32 -9.08 -12.34
CA TRP A 155 -2.67 -9.62 -12.34
C TRP A 155 -3.34 -9.48 -10.96
N PHE A 156 -2.61 -9.75 -9.87
CA PHE A 156 -3.15 -9.55 -8.52
C PHE A 156 -3.44 -8.08 -8.21
N ALA A 157 -2.58 -7.15 -8.63
CA ALA A 157 -2.84 -5.72 -8.51
C ALA A 157 -4.09 -5.30 -9.28
N LEU A 158 -4.28 -5.82 -10.51
CA LEU A 158 -5.47 -5.54 -11.30
C LEU A 158 -6.74 -6.05 -10.60
N ILE A 159 -6.72 -7.28 -10.08
CA ILE A 159 -7.85 -7.86 -9.33
C ILE A 159 -8.19 -6.98 -8.12
N LYS A 160 -7.18 -6.56 -7.33
CA LYS A 160 -7.39 -5.67 -6.18
C LYS A 160 -8.09 -4.37 -6.57
N VAL A 161 -7.63 -3.72 -7.64
CA VAL A 161 -8.22 -2.46 -8.12
C VAL A 161 -9.65 -2.65 -8.57
N VAL A 162 -9.90 -3.66 -9.41
CA VAL A 162 -11.25 -3.95 -9.92
C VAL A 162 -12.19 -4.31 -8.77
N ALA A 163 -11.73 -5.07 -7.78
CA ALA A 163 -12.52 -5.41 -6.60
C ALA A 163 -12.91 -4.16 -5.78
N ILE A 164 -11.98 -3.23 -5.55
CA ILE A 164 -12.30 -2.00 -4.80
C ILE A 164 -13.26 -1.12 -5.60
N LEU A 165 -13.00 -0.91 -6.89
CA LEU A 165 -13.89 -0.09 -7.73
C LEU A 165 -15.28 -0.71 -7.85
N GLY A 166 -15.36 -2.04 -7.96
CA GLY A 166 -16.62 -2.78 -7.95
C GLY A 166 -17.37 -2.64 -6.62
N MET A 167 -16.68 -2.79 -5.49
CA MET A 167 -17.24 -2.57 -4.16
C MET A 167 -17.76 -1.14 -3.99
N MET A 168 -17.01 -0.14 -4.44
CA MET A 168 -17.43 1.26 -4.39
C MET A 168 -18.66 1.52 -5.25
N ALA A 169 -18.67 1.05 -6.50
CA ALA A 169 -19.79 1.24 -7.41
C ALA A 169 -21.06 0.55 -6.90
N PHE A 170 -20.92 -0.69 -6.42
CA PHE A 170 -22.03 -1.44 -5.84
C PHE A 170 -22.55 -0.79 -4.56
N GLY A 171 -21.66 -0.35 -3.68
CA GLY A 171 -22.04 0.33 -2.45
C GLY A 171 -22.75 1.67 -2.69
N LEU A 172 -22.28 2.45 -3.67
CA LEU A 172 -22.95 3.68 -4.08
C LEU A 172 -24.34 3.38 -4.67
N TRP A 173 -24.45 2.33 -5.48
CA TRP A 173 -25.74 1.89 -6.00
C TRP A 173 -26.71 1.49 -4.88
N LEU A 174 -26.26 0.76 -3.86
CA LEU A 174 -27.09 0.40 -2.69
C LEU A 174 -27.59 1.63 -1.93
N LEU A 175 -26.73 2.64 -1.75
CA LEU A 175 -27.08 3.90 -1.06
C LEU A 175 -28.09 4.72 -1.86
N VAL A 176 -27.93 4.82 -3.18
CA VAL A 176 -28.80 5.65 -4.04
C VAL A 176 -30.13 4.97 -4.37
N SER A 177 -30.11 3.65 -4.60
CA SER A 177 -31.30 2.88 -4.95
C SER A 177 -32.21 2.58 -3.75
N GLY A 178 -31.70 2.71 -2.51
CA GLY A 178 -32.38 2.25 -1.31
C GLY A 178 -32.43 0.73 -1.16
N ALA A 179 -31.77 -0.03 -2.05
CA ALA A 179 -31.68 -1.48 -1.98
C ALA A 179 -30.74 -1.99 -0.88
N GLY A 180 -29.96 -1.11 -0.25
CA GLY A 180 -29.07 -1.43 0.88
C GLY A 180 -29.76 -1.78 2.20
N GLY A 181 -31.09 -1.64 2.26
CA GLY A 181 -31.86 -1.83 3.50
C GLY A 181 -31.89 -0.58 4.39
N PRO A 182 -32.66 -0.61 5.50
CA PRO A 182 -32.90 0.56 6.35
C PRO A 182 -31.65 1.04 7.09
N GLU A 183 -30.67 0.16 7.30
CA GLU A 183 -29.41 0.50 7.97
C GLU A 183 -28.40 1.17 7.03
N ALA A 184 -28.56 1.06 5.71
CA ALA A 184 -27.65 1.68 4.75
C ALA A 184 -27.96 3.18 4.60
N SER A 185 -27.18 4.03 5.24
CA SER A 185 -27.36 5.47 5.19
C SER A 185 -26.05 6.22 5.36
N VAL A 186 -25.86 7.27 4.56
CA VAL A 186 -24.74 8.22 4.75
C VAL A 186 -24.73 8.81 6.16
N SER A 187 -25.90 8.87 6.81
CA SER A 187 -26.01 9.31 8.20
C SER A 187 -25.23 8.46 9.20
N ASN A 188 -24.88 7.20 8.88
CA ASN A 188 -24.05 6.32 9.71
C ASN A 188 -22.69 6.93 10.06
N LEU A 189 -22.19 7.85 9.23
CA LEU A 189 -20.95 8.58 9.49
C LEU A 189 -21.01 9.48 10.74
N TRP A 190 -22.20 9.77 11.26
CA TRP A 190 -22.37 10.60 12.46
C TRP A 190 -23.51 10.18 13.40
N SER A 191 -24.38 9.24 13.00
CA SER A 191 -25.52 8.81 13.82
C SER A 191 -25.13 7.91 14.99
N HIS A 192 -23.97 7.26 14.95
CA HIS A 192 -23.52 6.27 15.93
C HIS A 192 -22.47 6.86 16.90
N GLY A 193 -22.84 7.95 17.59
CA GLY A 193 -21.95 8.65 18.53
C GLY A 193 -21.15 9.80 17.90
N GLY A 194 -21.57 10.30 16.73
CA GLY A 194 -20.90 11.37 16.01
C GLY A 194 -19.77 10.88 15.11
N PHE A 195 -19.10 11.81 14.44
CA PHE A 195 -17.97 11.48 13.56
C PHE A 195 -16.74 10.99 14.34
N LEU A 196 -16.57 11.46 15.59
CA LEU A 196 -15.47 11.12 16.50
C LEU A 196 -16.03 10.41 17.76
N PRO A 197 -16.57 9.18 17.65
CA PRO A 197 -17.23 8.51 18.77
C PRO A 197 -16.28 8.23 19.94
N ASN A 198 -14.99 8.01 19.65
CA ASN A 198 -13.93 7.79 20.64
C ASN A 198 -13.02 9.03 20.83
N GLY A 199 -13.44 10.20 20.34
CA GLY A 199 -12.67 11.44 20.41
C GLY A 199 -11.34 11.42 19.65
N TRP A 200 -10.55 12.48 19.85
CA TRP A 200 -9.24 12.62 19.22
C TRP A 200 -8.23 11.57 19.69
N SER A 201 -8.33 11.12 20.94
CA SER A 201 -7.46 10.07 21.48
C SER A 201 -7.62 8.76 20.73
N GLY A 202 -8.86 8.36 20.38
CA GLY A 202 -9.13 7.19 19.55
C GLY A 202 -8.50 7.29 18.17
N LEU A 203 -8.56 8.47 17.55
CA LEU A 203 -7.92 8.74 16.25
C LEU A 203 -6.38 8.68 16.33
N PHE A 204 -5.78 9.36 17.31
CA PHE A 204 -4.33 9.39 17.51
C PHE A 204 -3.76 8.00 17.84
N ALA A 205 -4.50 7.19 18.60
CA ALA A 205 -4.07 5.83 18.97
C ALA A 205 -3.89 4.90 17.75
N VAL A 206 -4.62 5.14 16.66
CA VAL A 206 -4.55 4.30 15.45
C VAL A 206 -3.80 4.93 14.29
N LEU A 207 -3.24 6.13 14.44
CA LEU A 207 -2.45 6.77 13.38
C LEU A 207 -1.27 5.90 12.94
N ALA A 208 -0.64 5.14 13.83
CA ALA A 208 0.44 4.23 13.46
C ALA A 208 -0.04 3.12 12.50
N ILE A 209 -1.24 2.57 12.74
CA ILE A 209 -1.85 1.54 11.88
C ILE A 209 -2.26 2.14 10.53
N ILE A 210 -2.76 3.37 10.55
CA ILE A 210 -3.09 4.12 9.33
C ILE A 210 -1.81 4.39 8.51
N MET A 211 -0.74 4.86 9.14
CA MET A 211 0.56 5.09 8.49
C MET A 211 1.14 3.80 7.91
N PHE A 212 1.00 2.67 8.63
CA PHE A 212 1.39 1.36 8.10
C PHE A 212 0.67 1.01 6.80
N SER A 213 -0.58 1.43 6.62
CA SER A 213 -1.35 1.17 5.40
C SER A 213 -0.79 1.92 4.18
N PHE A 214 -0.06 3.00 4.39
CA PHE A 214 0.63 3.75 3.33
C PHE A 214 2.03 3.23 3.02
N GLY A 215 2.47 2.17 3.71
CA GLY A 215 3.73 1.49 3.39
C GLY A 215 3.74 0.97 1.95
N GLY A 216 4.90 1.04 1.30
CA GLY A 216 5.09 0.62 -0.08
C GLY A 216 4.82 1.71 -1.12
N LEU A 217 4.28 2.87 -0.72
CA LEU A 217 4.19 4.03 -1.61
C LEU A 217 5.57 4.42 -2.14
N GLU A 218 6.60 4.33 -1.30
CA GLU A 218 7.99 4.63 -1.64
C GLU A 218 8.54 3.84 -2.82
N LEU A 219 8.07 2.60 -3.04
CA LEU A 219 8.49 1.80 -4.19
C LEU A 219 8.08 2.47 -5.50
N VAL A 220 6.97 3.21 -5.52
CA VAL A 220 6.58 4.01 -6.69
C VAL A 220 7.70 4.99 -7.05
N GLY A 221 8.26 5.68 -6.05
CA GLY A 221 9.33 6.66 -6.23
C GLY A 221 10.64 6.02 -6.68
N ILE A 222 11.04 4.93 -6.03
CA ILE A 222 12.27 4.20 -6.36
C ILE A 222 12.17 3.60 -7.76
N THR A 223 11.05 2.97 -8.11
CA THR A 223 10.89 2.33 -9.43
C THR A 223 10.71 3.38 -10.54
N ALA A 224 10.12 4.54 -10.25
CA ALA A 224 10.08 5.67 -11.19
C ALA A 224 11.48 6.25 -11.46
N ALA A 225 12.43 6.12 -10.52
CA ALA A 225 13.83 6.51 -10.73
C ALA A 225 14.52 5.66 -11.80
N GLU A 226 14.06 4.43 -12.01
CA GLU A 226 14.61 3.50 -13.01
C GLU A 226 14.03 3.72 -14.42
N ALA A 227 13.05 4.63 -14.58
CA ALA A 227 12.41 4.92 -15.86
C ALA A 227 13.32 5.75 -16.79
N ASP A 228 13.11 5.64 -18.10
CA ASP A 228 13.91 6.35 -19.12
C ASP A 228 13.85 7.89 -19.01
N GLN A 229 12.81 8.45 -18.39
CA GLN A 229 12.64 9.90 -18.18
C GLN A 229 12.24 10.24 -16.73
N PRO A 230 13.15 10.16 -15.76
CA PRO A 230 12.82 10.34 -14.34
C PRO A 230 12.18 11.70 -14.04
N ARG A 231 12.66 12.79 -14.69
CA ARG A 231 12.18 14.17 -14.50
C ARG A 231 10.70 14.36 -14.82
N THR A 232 10.13 13.54 -15.72
CA THR A 232 8.71 13.64 -16.11
C THR A 232 7.86 12.54 -15.46
N VAL A 233 8.44 11.37 -15.22
CA VAL A 233 7.74 10.20 -14.65
C VAL A 233 7.55 10.35 -13.15
N ILE A 234 8.56 10.81 -12.41
CA ILE A 234 8.51 10.91 -10.94
C ILE A 234 7.39 11.86 -10.47
N PRO A 235 7.27 13.11 -10.97
CA PRO A 235 6.20 14.01 -10.52
C PRO A 235 4.80 13.46 -10.83
N LYS A 236 4.63 12.80 -11.99
CA LYS A 236 3.36 12.15 -12.35
C LYS A 236 3.02 11.01 -11.38
N ALA A 237 3.99 10.17 -11.06
CA ALA A 237 3.80 9.04 -10.17
C ALA A 237 3.44 9.49 -8.73
N ILE A 238 4.08 10.56 -8.23
CA ILE A 238 3.77 11.17 -6.94
C ILE A 238 2.38 11.79 -6.93
N ASN A 239 2.01 12.54 -7.98
CA ASN A 239 0.67 13.13 -8.06
C ASN A 239 -0.44 12.06 -8.17
N GLN A 240 -0.14 10.89 -8.73
CA GLN A 240 -1.07 9.75 -8.73
C GLN A 240 -1.30 9.18 -7.32
N VAL A 241 -0.37 9.35 -6.37
CA VAL A 241 -0.56 8.91 -4.97
C VAL A 241 -1.75 9.61 -4.34
N VAL A 242 -1.98 10.89 -4.62
CA VAL A 242 -3.15 11.64 -4.11
C VAL A 242 -4.46 10.97 -4.53
N TRP A 243 -4.59 10.62 -5.81
CA TRP A 243 -5.76 9.92 -6.32
C TRP A 243 -5.95 8.56 -5.66
N ARG A 244 -4.85 7.83 -5.40
CA ARG A 244 -4.91 6.55 -4.69
C ARG A 244 -5.43 6.72 -3.25
N ILE A 245 -4.95 7.73 -2.53
CA ILE A 245 -5.42 8.06 -1.18
C ILE A 245 -6.92 8.40 -1.21
N LEU A 246 -7.32 9.30 -2.11
CA LEU A 246 -8.71 9.77 -2.17
C LEU A 246 -9.69 8.66 -2.57
N ILE A 247 -9.35 7.84 -3.55
CA ILE A 247 -10.27 6.80 -4.06
C ILE A 247 -10.28 5.60 -3.12
N PHE A 248 -9.11 5.00 -2.85
CA PHE A 248 -9.03 3.70 -2.19
C PHE A 248 -9.14 3.78 -0.67
N TYR A 249 -8.73 4.89 -0.05
CA TYR A 249 -8.83 5.05 1.39
C TYR A 249 -10.04 5.89 1.75
N VAL A 250 -10.10 7.15 1.32
CA VAL A 250 -11.19 8.05 1.70
C VAL A 250 -12.53 7.59 1.10
N GLY A 251 -12.60 7.39 -0.21
CA GLY A 251 -13.82 7.02 -0.93
C GLY A 251 -14.36 5.65 -0.52
N ALA A 252 -13.53 4.61 -0.58
CA ALA A 252 -13.94 3.26 -0.23
C ALA A 252 -14.40 3.13 1.22
N LEU A 253 -13.69 3.74 2.18
CA LEU A 253 -14.09 3.72 3.59
C LEU A 253 -15.37 4.52 3.82
N THR A 254 -15.54 5.67 3.17
CA THR A 254 -16.78 6.46 3.29
C THR A 254 -18.00 5.65 2.87
N ILE A 255 -17.91 4.93 1.75
CA ILE A 255 -18.99 4.08 1.26
C ILE A 255 -19.23 2.92 2.22
N LEU A 256 -18.17 2.23 2.66
CA LEU A 256 -18.27 1.10 3.58
C LEU A 256 -18.95 1.49 4.90
N LEU A 257 -18.54 2.61 5.49
CA LEU A 257 -19.08 3.13 6.75
C LEU A 257 -20.49 3.71 6.61
N SER A 258 -20.88 4.13 5.40
CA SER A 258 -22.25 4.53 5.12
C SER A 258 -23.18 3.30 5.01
N LEU A 259 -22.65 2.15 4.61
CA LEU A 259 -23.44 0.92 4.46
C LEU A 259 -23.56 0.12 5.74
N HIS A 260 -22.52 0.12 6.57
CA HIS A 260 -22.47 -0.64 7.80
C HIS A 260 -22.13 0.29 8.98
N PRO A 261 -23.03 0.41 9.98
CA PRO A 261 -22.78 1.19 11.19
C PRO A 261 -21.68 0.60 12.08
#